data_AF-A0A1J8R9K4-F1
#
_entry.id   AF-A0A1J8R9K4-F1
#
_cell.length_a   1.000
_cell.length_b   1.000
_cell.length_c   1.000
_cell.angle_alpha   90.00
_cell.angle_beta   90.00
_cell.angle_gamma   90.00
#
_symmetry.space_group_name_H-M   'P 1'
#
loop_
_entity.id
_entity.type
_entity.pdbx_description
1 polymer ?
#
loop_
_entity_poly.entity_id
_entity_poly.type
_entity_poly.pdbx_seq_one_letter_code
_entity_poly.pdbx_strand_id
1 'polypeptide(L)'
;MRDYPEDGGEGMSQVFNGQKMLLDLPSPPAARVDGTIYFTDELLQDTSGDYFIPERFFYASPPADSDGGDAELHEHSDTKSLYALGRAVERTEAGFIVNEEQEIIPTSAFMRSFEDIAATRGELDCGLTASSTKYASLLPNPLRAKANGRMVYTVPLIIFMDDVSGNISKQWNKHHAIYMLNANLPREMLEKEFFVRFVTSSPHAAPMELMRAMKQSICDAATSGVAAWDCKD
;
A
#
# COMPACT_ATOMS: atom_id res chain seq x y z
N MET A 1 -12.78 4.71 -2.54
CA MET A 1 -11.62 4.35 -1.69
C MET A 1 -10.38 4.57 -2.53
N ARG A 2 -9.26 5.01 -1.94
CA ARG A 2 -7.97 5.07 -2.62
C ARG A 2 -7.04 4.07 -1.98
N ASP A 3 -6.64 3.06 -2.74
CA ASP A 3 -5.88 1.90 -2.23
C ASP A 3 -4.38 2.14 -2.16
N TYR A 4 -3.90 3.18 -2.86
CA TYR A 4 -2.50 3.57 -2.91
C TYR A 4 -2.32 5.03 -2.49
N PRO A 5 -1.18 5.37 -1.86
CA PRO A 5 -0.76 6.75 -1.69
C PRO A 5 -0.74 7.49 -3.02
N GLU A 6 -0.93 8.81 -2.95
CA GLU A 6 -0.95 9.65 -4.13
C GLU A 6 0.04 10.80 -3.98
N ASP A 7 0.87 10.98 -5.01
CA ASP A 7 1.69 12.17 -5.16
C ASP A 7 0.79 13.33 -5.64
N GLY A 8 0.48 14.22 -4.70
CA GLY A 8 -0.30 15.44 -4.93
C GLY A 8 0.56 16.67 -5.24
N GLY A 9 1.88 16.51 -5.44
CA GLY A 9 2.81 17.62 -5.50
C GLY A 9 2.85 18.39 -4.18
N GLU A 10 2.74 19.72 -4.25
CA GLU A 10 2.71 20.58 -3.05
C GLU A 10 1.36 20.57 -2.32
N GLY A 11 0.31 20.01 -2.94
CA GLY A 11 -1.06 20.01 -2.40
C GLY A 11 -1.35 18.81 -1.49
N MET A 12 -2.10 19.04 -0.42
CA MET A 12 -2.64 17.97 0.44
C MET A 12 -4.11 18.27 0.77
N SER A 13 -5.03 17.53 0.16
CA SER A 13 -6.47 17.63 0.40
C SER A 13 -7.04 16.39 1.09
N GLN A 14 -6.45 15.22 0.85
CA GLN A 14 -6.89 13.93 1.39
C GLN A 14 -5.83 13.28 2.29
N VAL A 15 -6.23 12.31 3.12
CA VAL A 15 -5.32 11.62 4.05
C VAL A 15 -4.24 10.81 3.32
N PHE A 16 -4.55 10.28 2.14
CA PHE A 16 -3.63 9.53 1.29
C PHE A 16 -2.76 10.43 0.39
N ASN A 17 -3.01 11.75 0.37
CA ASN A 17 -2.09 12.71 -0.23
C ASN A 17 -1.06 13.08 0.82
N GLY A 18 0.21 12.83 0.55
CA GLY A 18 1.27 13.31 1.42
C GLY A 18 2.52 12.47 1.31
N GLN A 19 3.66 13.16 1.35
CA GLN A 19 4.97 12.55 1.31
C GLN A 19 5.16 11.49 2.40
N LYS A 20 4.54 11.67 3.57
CA LYS A 20 4.56 10.66 4.65
C LYS A 20 3.91 9.34 4.23
N MET A 21 2.73 9.39 3.61
CA MET A 21 2.05 8.18 3.13
C MET A 21 2.82 7.51 2.00
N LEU A 22 3.47 8.33 1.16
CA LEU A 22 4.23 7.87 0.01
C LEU A 22 5.61 7.28 0.40
N LEU A 23 6.31 7.89 1.36
CA LEU A 23 7.74 7.64 1.61
C LEU A 23 8.07 7.16 3.02
N ASP A 24 7.27 7.48 4.03
CA ASP A 24 7.61 7.17 5.44
C ASP A 24 6.88 5.92 5.95
N LEU A 25 5.76 5.56 5.32
CA LEU A 25 4.98 4.38 5.68
C LEU A 25 5.25 3.21 4.73
N PRO A 26 4.99 1.96 5.18
CA PRO A 26 5.00 0.81 4.29
C PRO A 26 4.06 1.03 3.10
N SER A 27 4.54 0.72 1.91
CA SER A 27 3.71 0.78 0.70
C SER A 27 2.69 -0.36 0.70
N PRO A 28 1.53 -0.21 0.04
CA PRO A 28 0.69 -1.34 -0.30
C PRO A 28 1.53 -2.46 -0.95
N PRO A 29 1.44 -3.70 -0.47
CA PRO A 29 2.42 -4.74 -0.78
C PRO A 29 2.27 -5.33 -2.18
N ALA A 30 1.18 -5.02 -2.88
CA ALA A 30 0.90 -5.56 -4.20
C ALA A 30 0.14 -4.57 -5.08
N ALA A 31 0.31 -4.72 -6.39
CA ALA A 31 -0.46 -4.06 -7.44
C ALA A 31 -1.00 -5.11 -8.43
N ARG A 32 -2.22 -4.89 -8.93
CA ARG A 32 -2.78 -5.69 -10.02
C ARG A 32 -2.66 -4.91 -11.34
N VAL A 33 -1.97 -5.50 -12.31
CA VAL A 33 -1.78 -4.95 -13.65
C VAL A 33 -2.18 -6.02 -14.65
N ASP A 34 -3.15 -5.71 -15.52
CA ASP A 34 -3.66 -6.62 -16.56
C ASP A 34 -4.00 -8.04 -16.07
N GLY A 35 -4.54 -8.13 -14.85
CA GLY A 35 -4.93 -9.39 -14.21
C GLY A 35 -3.81 -10.09 -13.41
N THR A 36 -2.56 -9.70 -13.60
CA THR A 36 -1.39 -10.24 -12.89
C THR A 36 -1.12 -9.44 -11.61
N ILE A 37 -0.72 -10.13 -10.53
CA ILE A 37 -0.41 -9.52 -9.24
C ILE A 37 1.10 -9.44 -9.06
N TYR A 38 1.60 -8.21 -8.95
CA TYR A 38 2.98 -7.88 -8.67
C TYR A 38 3.11 -7.49 -7.22
N PHE A 39 4.11 -8.00 -6.51
CA PHE A 39 4.38 -7.63 -5.12
C PHE A 39 5.59 -6.71 -5.04
N THR A 40 5.63 -5.89 -3.98
CA THR A 40 6.88 -5.20 -3.62
C THR A 40 7.96 -6.20 -3.26
N ASP A 41 9.21 -5.81 -3.48
CA ASP A 41 10.43 -6.56 -3.17
C ASP A 41 10.62 -7.86 -3.96
N GLU A 42 9.79 -8.08 -4.99
CA GLU A 42 9.92 -9.21 -5.91
C GLU A 42 10.48 -8.75 -7.27
N LEU A 43 11.36 -9.57 -7.85
CA LEU A 43 11.86 -9.33 -9.20
C LEU A 43 10.70 -9.44 -10.22
N LEU A 44 10.59 -8.45 -11.10
CA LEU A 44 9.73 -8.47 -12.28
C LEU A 44 10.54 -8.12 -13.52
N GLN A 45 9.97 -8.40 -14.69
CA GLN A 45 10.52 -7.97 -15.97
C GLN A 45 9.50 -7.04 -16.66
N ASP A 46 10.01 -5.96 -17.24
CA ASP A 46 9.20 -4.99 -17.98
C ASP A 46 9.01 -5.40 -19.45
N THR A 47 8.33 -4.56 -20.22
CA THR A 47 8.06 -4.77 -21.65
C THR A 47 9.30 -4.66 -22.55
N SER A 48 10.37 -4.02 -22.07
CA SER A 48 11.66 -3.93 -22.76
C SER A 48 12.51 -5.19 -22.56
N GLY A 49 12.16 -6.03 -21.57
CA GLY A 49 12.94 -7.19 -21.16
C GLY A 49 13.94 -6.88 -20.05
N ASP A 50 13.91 -5.66 -19.51
CA ASP A 50 14.75 -5.26 -18.39
C ASP A 50 14.10 -5.70 -17.06
N TYR A 51 14.92 -5.93 -16.06
CA TYR A 51 14.44 -6.37 -14.75
C TYR A 51 14.31 -5.20 -13.79
N PHE A 52 13.33 -5.30 -12.88
CA PHE A 52 13.04 -4.27 -11.91
C PHE A 52 12.55 -4.89 -10.60
N ILE A 53 12.77 -4.19 -9.49
CA ILE A 53 12.24 -4.56 -8.17
C ILE A 53 11.43 -3.36 -7.66
N PRO A 54 10.09 -3.45 -7.64
CA PRO A 54 9.25 -2.38 -7.08
C PRO A 54 9.36 -2.40 -5.57
N GLU A 55 9.58 -1.23 -4.97
CA GLU A 55 9.58 -1.07 -3.51
C GLU A 55 8.30 -0.37 -3.04
N ARG A 56 7.69 0.46 -3.91
CA ARG A 56 6.46 1.19 -3.61
C ARG A 56 5.55 1.33 -4.82
N PHE A 57 4.24 1.30 -4.58
CA PHE A 57 3.20 1.66 -5.55
C PHE A 57 2.49 2.95 -5.13
N PHE A 58 2.23 3.83 -6.10
CA PHE A 58 1.55 5.11 -5.86
C PHE A 58 0.89 5.68 -7.11
N TYR A 59 -0.14 6.50 -6.92
CA TYR A 59 -0.75 7.26 -8.00
C TYR A 59 -0.03 8.59 -8.20
N ALA A 60 0.19 8.96 -9.47
CA ALA A 60 0.70 10.27 -9.85
C ALA A 60 0.08 10.71 -11.19
N SER A 61 0.13 12.01 -11.45
CA SER A 61 -0.18 12.54 -12.78
C SER A 61 0.91 12.10 -13.76
N PRO A 62 0.55 11.80 -15.03
CA PRO A 62 1.55 11.58 -16.06
C PRO A 62 2.51 12.77 -16.12
N PRO A 63 3.81 12.54 -16.43
CA PRO A 63 4.71 13.63 -16.77
C PRO A 63 4.03 14.48 -17.84
N ALA A 64 4.00 15.81 -17.66
CA ALA A 64 3.49 16.68 -18.72
C ALA A 64 4.37 16.45 -19.95
N ASP A 65 3.79 15.86 -21.00
CA ASP A 65 4.45 15.79 -22.29
C ASP A 65 4.94 17.20 -22.64
N SER A 66 6.19 17.30 -23.08
CA SER A 66 6.82 18.54 -23.49
C SER A 66 6.26 19.05 -24.83
N ASP A 67 4.96 19.25 -24.91
CA ASP A 67 4.31 20.00 -25.97
C ASP A 67 3.41 21.07 -25.33
N GLY A 68 3.88 22.31 -25.45
CA GLY A 68 3.21 23.52 -24.96
C GLY A 68 1.92 23.80 -25.74
N GLY A 69 0.86 23.07 -25.40
CA GLY A 69 -0.52 23.39 -25.75
C GLY A 69 -1.20 24.13 -24.60
N ASP A 70 -1.85 25.24 -24.94
CA ASP A 70 -2.41 26.22 -24.01
C ASP A 70 -3.16 25.61 -22.81
N ALA A 71 -2.78 26.10 -21.63
CA ALA A 71 -3.47 25.83 -20.36
C ALA A 71 -4.84 26.51 -20.35
N GLU A 72 -5.81 25.94 -21.06
CA GLU A 72 -7.20 26.17 -20.74
C GLU A 72 -7.54 25.44 -19.43
N LEU A 73 -8.01 26.23 -18.46
CA LEU A 73 -8.46 25.82 -17.14
C LEU A 73 -9.65 24.86 -17.25
N HIS A 74 -9.39 23.61 -17.60
CA HIS A 74 -10.32 22.51 -17.42
C HIS A 74 -10.07 21.87 -16.05
N GLU A 75 -10.88 22.31 -15.09
CA GLU A 75 -11.18 21.56 -13.88
C GLU A 75 -11.50 20.09 -14.23
N HIS A 76 -10.79 19.15 -13.57
CA HIS A 76 -11.09 17.70 -13.49
C HIS A 76 -10.75 16.81 -14.70
N SER A 77 -9.47 16.72 -15.09
CA SER A 77 -8.96 15.46 -15.69
C SER A 77 -8.30 14.62 -14.59
N ASP A 78 -9.10 13.74 -13.99
CA ASP A 78 -8.79 12.89 -12.83
C ASP A 78 -7.92 11.66 -13.19
N THR A 79 -7.17 11.73 -14.30
CA THR A 79 -6.47 10.58 -14.90
C THR A 79 -5.08 10.39 -14.30
N LYS A 80 -5.04 10.04 -13.02
CA LYS A 80 -3.81 9.59 -12.36
C LYS A 80 -3.52 8.14 -12.76
N SER A 81 -2.26 7.86 -13.06
CA SER A 81 -1.78 6.52 -13.38
C SER A 81 -1.04 5.92 -12.19
N LEU A 82 -1.03 4.58 -12.12
CA LEU A 82 -0.28 3.86 -11.09
C LEU A 82 1.18 3.73 -11.54
N TYR A 83 2.09 4.08 -10.64
CA TYR A 83 3.54 4.00 -10.83
C TYR A 83 4.15 3.11 -9.75
N ALA A 84 5.35 2.62 -10.05
CA ALA A 84 6.20 1.96 -9.09
C ALA A 84 7.51 2.72 -8.91
N LEU A 85 7.85 3.03 -7.65
CA LEU A 85 9.20 3.45 -7.26
C LEU A 85 9.96 2.19 -6.85
N GLY A 86 11.16 2.01 -7.37
CA GLY A 86 11.94 0.80 -7.14
C GLY A 86 13.32 0.90 -7.77
N ARG A 87 13.91 -0.25 -8.10
CA ARG A 87 15.30 -0.33 -8.58
C ARG A 87 15.39 -1.14 -9.86
N ALA A 88 16.08 -0.58 -10.85
CA ALA A 88 16.51 -1.32 -12.03
C ALA A 88 17.46 -2.47 -11.63
N VAL A 89 17.38 -3.57 -12.36
CA VAL A 89 18.23 -4.74 -12.17
C VAL A 89 18.82 -5.18 -13.50
N GLU A 90 20.15 -5.23 -13.55
CA GLU A 90 20.88 -5.76 -14.70
C GLU A 90 21.19 -7.25 -14.49
N ARG A 91 20.98 -8.07 -15.51
CA ARG A 91 21.35 -9.48 -15.49
C ARG A 91 22.71 -9.68 -16.14
N THR A 92 23.70 -10.17 -15.38
CA THR A 92 25.05 -10.48 -15.89
C THR A 92 25.37 -11.98 -15.73
N GLU A 93 26.52 -12.41 -16.26
CA GLU A 93 27.03 -13.78 -16.01
C GLU A 93 27.29 -14.06 -14.53
N ALA A 94 27.63 -13.03 -13.74
CA ALA A 94 27.92 -13.14 -12.32
C ALA A 94 26.66 -13.10 -11.43
N GLY A 95 25.48 -12.84 -12.01
CA GLY A 95 24.22 -12.68 -11.28
C GLY A 95 23.51 -11.36 -11.60
N PHE A 96 22.40 -11.15 -10.91
CA PHE A 96 21.64 -9.91 -10.93
C PHE A 96 22.34 -8.80 -10.13
N ILE A 97 22.49 -7.63 -10.75
CA ILE A 97 23.03 -6.41 -10.16
C ILE A 97 21.89 -5.42 -9.99
N VAL A 98 21.52 -5.17 -8.74
CA VAL A 98 20.49 -4.18 -8.37
C VAL A 98 21.12 -2.80 -8.28
N ASN A 99 20.54 -1.82 -8.98
CA ASN A 99 21.00 -0.43 -8.95
C ASN A 99 20.77 0.22 -7.56
N GLU A 100 21.72 1.05 -7.14
CA GLU A 100 21.64 1.81 -5.90
C GLU A 100 20.70 3.03 -6.02
N GLU A 101 20.54 3.58 -7.21
CA GLU A 101 19.58 4.64 -7.44
C GLU A 101 18.18 4.07 -7.67
N GLN A 102 17.18 4.70 -7.04
CA GLN A 102 15.79 4.37 -7.27
C GLN A 102 15.28 5.14 -8.49
N GLU A 103 14.39 4.51 -9.24
CA GLU A 103 13.70 5.12 -10.36
C GLU A 103 12.19 4.83 -10.29
N ILE A 104 11.45 5.63 -11.06
CA ILE A 104 9.99 5.51 -11.17
C ILE A 104 9.67 5.00 -12.57
N ILE A 105 8.94 3.88 -12.63
CA ILE A 105 8.40 3.35 -13.89
C ILE A 105 6.88 3.22 -13.81
N PRO A 106 6.16 3.42 -14.92
CA PRO A 106 4.71 3.20 -14.93
C PRO A 106 4.41 1.71 -14.78
N THR A 107 3.37 1.35 -14.03
CA THR A 107 3.03 -0.08 -13.88
C THR A 107 2.55 -0.71 -15.19
N SER A 108 2.16 0.11 -16.19
CA SER A 108 1.86 -0.35 -17.55
C SER A 108 3.09 -0.91 -18.29
N ALA A 109 4.31 -0.67 -17.80
CA ALA A 109 5.52 -1.30 -18.33
C ALA A 109 5.69 -2.74 -17.83
N PHE A 110 4.95 -3.20 -16.82
CA PHE A 110 5.15 -4.53 -16.24
C PHE A 110 4.70 -5.62 -17.21
N MET A 111 5.51 -6.66 -17.39
CA MET A 111 5.21 -7.75 -18.32
C MET A 111 5.23 -9.14 -17.66
N ARG A 112 6.29 -9.48 -16.94
CA ARG A 112 6.45 -10.79 -16.28
C ARG A 112 6.58 -10.62 -14.79
N SER A 113 5.76 -11.36 -14.05
CA SER A 113 5.82 -11.43 -12.60
C SER A 113 6.97 -12.31 -12.12
N PHE A 114 7.24 -12.28 -10.81
CA PHE A 114 8.21 -13.18 -10.20
C PHE A 114 7.88 -14.66 -10.44
N GLU A 115 6.60 -15.03 -10.46
CA GLU A 115 6.18 -16.41 -10.74
C GLU A 115 6.53 -16.81 -12.18
N ASP A 116 6.34 -15.91 -13.16
CA ASP A 116 6.70 -16.14 -14.56
C ASP A 116 8.22 -16.27 -14.75
N ILE A 117 9.00 -15.53 -13.97
CA ILE A 117 10.47 -15.60 -13.97
C ILE A 117 10.94 -16.90 -13.30
N ALA A 118 10.39 -17.23 -12.13
CA ALA A 118 10.73 -18.44 -11.39
C ALA A 118 10.31 -19.73 -12.13
N ALA A 119 9.27 -19.68 -12.95
CA ALA A 119 8.85 -20.79 -13.79
C ALA A 119 9.79 -21.03 -14.98
N THR A 120 10.56 -20.02 -15.41
CA THR A 120 11.54 -20.17 -16.48
C THR A 120 12.80 -20.84 -15.96
N ARG A 121 13.12 -21.99 -16.55
CA ARG A 121 14.25 -22.83 -16.11
C ARG A 121 15.57 -22.07 -16.18
N GLY A 122 16.21 -21.93 -15.02
CA GLY A 122 17.55 -21.38 -14.88
C GLY A 122 17.65 -19.86 -14.92
N GLU A 123 16.52 -19.14 -14.96
CA GLU A 123 16.56 -17.67 -15.04
C GLU A 123 17.08 -17.06 -13.74
N LEU A 124 16.69 -17.63 -12.58
CA LEU A 124 17.11 -17.21 -11.24
C LEU A 124 18.40 -17.88 -10.73
N ASP A 125 18.93 -18.88 -11.43
CA ASP A 125 20.08 -19.69 -10.97
C ASP A 125 21.36 -18.86 -10.80
N CYS A 126 21.49 -17.73 -11.51
CA CYS A 126 22.64 -16.85 -11.39
C CYS A 126 22.68 -16.07 -10.06
N GLY A 127 21.57 -16.02 -9.31
CA GLY A 127 21.51 -15.37 -8.01
C GLY A 127 21.72 -13.86 -8.07
N LEU A 128 21.88 -13.23 -6.89
CA LEU A 128 22.29 -11.82 -6.77
C LEU A 128 23.81 -11.75 -6.60
N THR A 129 24.41 -10.69 -7.13
CA THR A 129 25.79 -10.35 -6.79
C THR A 129 25.92 -9.94 -5.33
N ALA A 130 27.11 -10.09 -4.74
CA ALA A 130 27.36 -9.78 -3.33
C ALA A 130 27.05 -8.32 -2.96
N SER A 131 27.20 -7.38 -3.90
CA SER A 131 26.85 -5.97 -3.70
C SER A 131 25.33 -5.73 -3.63
N SER A 132 24.53 -6.64 -4.20
CA SER A 132 23.09 -6.45 -4.38
C SER A 132 22.23 -7.17 -3.33
N THR A 133 22.80 -8.08 -2.53
CA THR A 133 22.06 -8.79 -1.47
C THR A 133 21.53 -7.88 -0.36
N LYS A 134 22.03 -6.64 -0.26
CA LYS A 134 21.52 -5.63 0.69
C LYS A 134 20.26 -4.93 0.21
N TYR A 135 19.95 -4.99 -1.08
CA TYR A 135 18.80 -4.31 -1.69
C TYR A 135 17.62 -5.25 -1.95
N ALA A 136 17.88 -6.54 -2.14
CA ALA A 136 16.85 -7.49 -2.54
C ALA A 136 17.12 -8.91 -2.08
N SER A 137 16.07 -9.72 -2.11
CA SER A 137 16.15 -11.18 -2.09
C SER A 137 15.43 -11.74 -3.31
N LEU A 138 15.99 -12.75 -3.98
CA LEU A 138 15.30 -13.48 -5.06
C LEU A 138 14.34 -14.52 -4.48
N LEU A 139 13.44 -14.07 -3.63
CA LEU A 139 12.44 -14.88 -2.95
C LEU A 139 11.07 -14.25 -3.13
N PRO A 140 9.99 -15.05 -3.19
CA PRO A 140 8.66 -14.51 -3.23
C PRO A 140 8.35 -13.75 -1.93
N ASN A 141 7.56 -12.69 -2.06
CA ASN A 141 7.05 -11.91 -0.94
C ASN A 141 6.29 -12.84 0.03
N PRO A 142 6.54 -12.77 1.35
CA PRO A 142 5.90 -13.66 2.32
C PRO A 142 4.36 -13.61 2.31
N LEU A 143 3.76 -12.50 1.86
CA LEU A 143 2.31 -12.36 1.74
C LEU A 143 1.74 -13.11 0.53
N ARG A 144 2.53 -13.38 -0.52
CA ARG A 144 2.08 -14.11 -1.71
C ARG A 144 1.53 -15.49 -1.36
N ALA A 145 2.27 -16.26 -0.55
CA ALA A 145 1.84 -17.60 -0.12
C ALA A 145 0.55 -17.55 0.71
N LYS A 146 0.39 -16.55 1.57
CA LYS A 146 -0.83 -16.35 2.38
C LYS A 146 -2.02 -15.91 1.54
N ALA A 147 -1.78 -15.07 0.54
CA ALA A 147 -2.80 -14.54 -0.34
C ALA A 147 -3.34 -15.61 -1.29
N ASN A 148 -2.53 -16.61 -1.66
CA ASN A 148 -2.93 -17.74 -2.50
C ASN A 148 -3.63 -17.29 -3.80
N GLY A 149 -2.96 -16.40 -4.55
CA GLY A 149 -3.47 -15.82 -5.80
C GLY A 149 -4.49 -14.69 -5.62
N ARG A 150 -4.81 -14.28 -4.39
CA ARG A 150 -5.69 -13.13 -4.12
C ARG A 150 -4.88 -11.83 -4.07
N MET A 151 -5.56 -10.72 -4.37
CA MET A 151 -5.00 -9.40 -4.18
C MET A 151 -4.80 -9.11 -2.69
N VAL A 152 -3.72 -8.42 -2.34
CA VAL A 152 -3.45 -7.96 -0.97
C VAL A 152 -3.60 -6.45 -0.91
N TYR A 153 -4.53 -5.98 -0.10
CA TYR A 153 -4.79 -4.55 0.11
C TYR A 153 -4.25 -4.08 1.46
N THR A 154 -3.79 -2.83 1.50
CA THR A 154 -3.50 -2.16 2.77
C THR A 154 -4.66 -1.25 3.14
N VAL A 155 -5.15 -1.38 4.37
CA VAL A 155 -6.21 -0.56 4.93
C VAL A 155 -5.65 0.19 6.13
N PRO A 156 -5.15 1.43 5.94
CA PRO A 156 -4.74 2.28 7.05
C PRO A 156 -5.98 2.63 7.91
N LEU A 157 -5.79 2.63 9.22
CA LEU A 157 -6.85 2.86 10.19
C LEU A 157 -6.57 4.13 10.98
N ILE A 158 -7.58 4.99 11.12
CA ILE A 158 -7.58 6.04 12.14
C ILE A 158 -8.30 5.46 13.35
N ILE A 159 -7.59 5.33 14.47
CA ILE A 159 -8.11 4.75 15.70
C ILE A 159 -8.07 5.81 16.78
N PHE A 160 -9.19 5.99 17.45
CA PHE A 160 -9.31 6.94 18.55
C PHE A 160 -10.21 6.36 19.64
N MET A 161 -10.11 6.96 20.82
CA MET A 161 -10.86 6.58 21.99
C MET A 161 -11.58 7.81 22.52
N ASP A 162 -12.85 7.64 22.86
CA ASP A 162 -13.68 8.70 23.42
C ASP A 162 -14.28 8.28 24.77
N ASP A 163 -14.54 9.26 25.62
CA ASP A 163 -15.23 9.10 26.91
C ASP A 163 -16.73 9.33 26.71
N VAL A 164 -17.48 8.24 26.64
CA VAL A 164 -18.94 8.26 26.46
C VAL A 164 -19.64 8.02 27.80
N SER A 165 -20.63 8.84 28.10
CA SER A 165 -21.50 8.63 29.26
C SER A 165 -22.81 7.96 28.82
N GLY A 166 -23.11 6.78 29.35
CA GLY A 166 -24.39 6.08 29.12
C GLY A 166 -25.59 6.68 29.88
N ASN A 167 -25.45 7.90 30.43
CA ASN A 167 -26.47 8.52 31.28
C ASN A 167 -26.56 10.03 31.01
N ILE A 168 -27.70 10.65 31.36
CA ILE A 168 -27.98 12.10 31.16
C ILE A 168 -26.96 12.98 31.91
N SER A 169 -26.27 12.45 32.93
CA SER A 169 -25.15 13.12 33.61
C SER A 169 -23.80 12.41 33.35
N LYS A 170 -22.80 13.18 32.92
CA LYS A 170 -21.44 12.72 32.59
C LYS A 170 -20.59 12.28 33.78
N GLN A 171 -21.09 12.43 35.01
CA GLN A 171 -20.24 12.42 36.20
C GLN A 171 -20.04 11.04 36.84
N TRP A 172 -20.92 10.06 36.59
CA TRP A 172 -20.98 8.87 37.44
C TRP A 172 -20.72 7.52 36.75
N ASN A 173 -20.80 7.43 35.42
CA ASN A 173 -20.51 6.20 34.66
C ASN A 173 -19.77 6.54 33.37
N LYS A 174 -18.47 6.84 33.48
CA LYS A 174 -17.59 7.04 32.33
C LYS A 174 -17.28 5.70 31.68
N HIS A 175 -17.57 5.56 30.41
CA HIS A 175 -17.18 4.41 29.62
C HIS A 175 -16.24 4.87 28.52
N HIS A 176 -15.09 4.21 28.40
CA HIS A 176 -14.20 4.44 27.29
C HIS A 176 -14.58 3.53 26.13
N ALA A 177 -14.82 4.14 24.98
CA ALA A 177 -15.11 3.44 23.74
C ALA A 177 -14.00 3.69 22.73
N ILE A 178 -13.56 2.62 22.05
CA ILE A 178 -12.63 2.70 20.94
C ILE A 178 -13.44 2.66 19.64
N TYR A 179 -13.08 3.57 18.74
CA TYR A 179 -13.63 3.67 17.40
C TYR A 179 -12.51 3.57 16.37
N MET A 180 -12.87 3.15 15.17
CA MET A 180 -11.97 3.12 14.02
C MET A 180 -12.64 3.64 12.75
N LEU A 181 -11.84 4.24 11.88
CA LEU A 181 -12.20 4.68 10.55
C LEU A 181 -11.23 4.06 9.53
N ASN A 182 -11.72 3.80 8.32
CA ASN A 182 -10.88 3.39 7.19
C ASN A 182 -10.31 4.65 6.51
N ALA A 183 -9.00 4.87 6.64
CA ALA A 183 -8.34 6.08 6.14
C ALA A 183 -8.17 6.13 4.61
N ASN A 184 -8.50 5.04 3.89
CA ASN A 184 -8.57 5.05 2.43
C ASN A 184 -9.85 5.72 1.90
N LEU A 185 -10.76 6.14 2.78
CA LEU A 185 -11.94 6.90 2.39
C LEU A 185 -11.59 8.39 2.17
N PRO A 186 -12.27 9.06 1.23
CA PRO A 186 -12.18 10.51 1.11
C PRO A 186 -12.54 11.20 2.43
N ARG A 187 -11.94 12.36 2.68
CA ARG A 187 -12.13 13.15 3.89
C ARG A 187 -13.59 13.46 4.16
N GLU A 188 -14.36 13.77 3.13
CA GLU A 188 -15.79 14.11 3.23
C GLU A 188 -16.62 12.91 3.71
N MET A 189 -16.11 11.68 3.56
CA MET A 189 -16.69 10.47 4.13
C MET A 189 -16.20 10.22 5.55
N LEU A 190 -14.92 10.47 5.84
CA LEU A 190 -14.36 10.34 7.20
C LEU A 190 -15.06 11.23 8.24
N GLU A 191 -15.55 12.39 7.81
CA GLU A 191 -16.28 13.33 8.68
C GLU A 191 -17.75 12.91 8.95
N LYS A 192 -18.25 11.87 8.29
CA LYS A 192 -19.62 11.36 8.50
C LYS A 192 -19.65 10.22 9.50
N GLU A 193 -20.53 10.31 10.49
CA GLU A 193 -20.71 9.32 11.56
C GLU A 193 -20.93 7.89 11.02
N PHE A 194 -21.59 7.73 9.87
CA PHE A 194 -21.82 6.43 9.23
C PHE A 194 -20.54 5.61 9.02
N PHE A 195 -19.40 6.26 8.79
CA PHE A 195 -18.13 5.59 8.56
C PHE A 195 -17.33 5.33 9.84
N VAL A 196 -17.73 5.92 10.98
CA VAL A 196 -17.14 5.64 12.30
C VAL A 196 -17.61 4.26 12.76
N ARG A 197 -16.67 3.34 12.97
CA ARG A 197 -16.98 1.98 13.44
C ARG A 197 -16.64 1.84 14.91
N PHE A 198 -17.63 1.46 15.70
CA PHE A 198 -17.40 1.00 17.07
C PHE A 198 -16.56 -0.28 17.06
N VAL A 199 -15.54 -0.33 17.91
CA VAL A 199 -14.66 -1.49 18.06
C VAL A 199 -14.95 -2.20 19.37
N THR A 200 -14.80 -1.50 20.48
CA THR A 200 -14.94 -2.09 21.81
C THR A 200 -15.14 -1.01 22.88
N SER A 201 -15.73 -1.42 24.00
CA SER A 201 -15.80 -0.65 25.24
C SER A 201 -15.80 -1.60 26.44
N SER A 202 -15.39 -1.09 27.60
CA SER A 202 -15.46 -1.87 28.84
C SER A 202 -15.69 -0.97 30.06
N PRO A 203 -16.57 -1.39 31.00
CA PRO A 203 -16.71 -0.72 32.29
C PRO A 203 -15.61 -1.12 33.29
N HIS A 204 -14.80 -2.14 32.98
CA HIS A 204 -13.84 -2.72 33.91
C HIS A 204 -12.38 -2.54 33.48
N ALA A 205 -12.12 -2.38 32.18
CA ALA A 205 -10.78 -2.20 31.67
C ALA A 205 -10.42 -0.70 31.63
N ALA A 206 -9.21 -0.37 32.07
CA ALA A 206 -8.70 0.98 31.95
C ALA A 206 -8.43 1.34 30.47
N PRO A 207 -8.44 2.63 30.09
CA PRO A 207 -8.19 3.10 28.72
C PRO A 207 -6.99 2.44 28.02
N MET A 208 -5.87 2.35 28.73
CA MET A 208 -4.63 1.79 28.20
C MET A 208 -4.69 0.27 28.01
N GLU A 209 -5.50 -0.44 28.79
CA GLU A 209 -5.71 -1.88 28.61
C GLU A 209 -6.53 -2.15 27.36
N LEU A 210 -7.60 -1.37 27.13
CA LEU A 210 -8.39 -1.42 25.90
C LEU A 210 -7.51 -1.12 24.68
N MET A 211 -6.70 -0.06 24.73
CA MET A 211 -5.83 0.32 23.61
C MET A 211 -4.74 -0.73 23.36
N ARG A 212 -4.21 -1.37 24.41
CA ARG A 212 -3.25 -2.47 24.27
C ARG A 212 -3.88 -3.67 23.58
N ALA A 213 -5.09 -4.06 23.98
CA ALA A 213 -5.82 -5.15 23.33
C ALA A 213 -6.11 -4.84 21.86
N MET A 214 -6.55 -3.61 21.56
CA MET A 214 -6.76 -3.15 20.19
C MET A 214 -5.49 -3.22 19.35
N LYS A 215 -4.37 -2.69 19.87
CA LYS A 215 -3.07 -2.75 19.19
C LYS A 215 -2.70 -4.19 18.85
N GLN A 216 -2.85 -5.12 19.80
CA GLN A 216 -2.52 -6.53 19.57
C GLN A 216 -3.36 -7.12 18.43
N SER A 217 -4.67 -6.91 18.44
CA SER A 217 -5.56 -7.38 17.38
C SER A 217 -5.17 -6.84 16.00
N ILE A 218 -4.77 -5.57 15.90
CA ILE A 218 -4.32 -4.97 14.63
C ILE A 218 -2.98 -5.56 14.19
N CYS A 219 -2.02 -5.72 15.11
CA CYS A 219 -0.72 -6.33 14.79
C CYS A 219 -0.89 -7.78 14.30
N ASP A 220 -1.77 -8.54 14.94
CA ASP A 220 -2.08 -9.92 14.54
C ASP A 220 -2.74 -9.96 13.16
N ALA A 221 -3.68 -9.05 12.90
CA ALA A 221 -4.32 -8.91 11.58
C ALA A 221 -3.35 -8.46 10.48
N ALA A 222 -2.44 -7.53 10.77
CA ALA A 222 -1.40 -7.08 9.83
C ALA A 222 -0.41 -8.21 9.51
N THR A 223 -0.07 -9.04 10.50
CA THR A 223 0.86 -10.17 10.32
C THR A 223 0.21 -11.34 9.59
N SER A 224 -1.03 -11.67 9.94
CA SER A 224 -1.73 -12.87 9.43
C SER A 224 -2.48 -12.61 8.12
N GLY A 225 -2.85 -11.35 7.87
CA GLY A 225 -3.82 -10.98 6.86
C GLY A 225 -5.26 -11.30 7.30
N VAL A 226 -6.22 -10.61 6.70
CA VAL A 226 -7.66 -10.89 6.86
C VAL A 226 -8.23 -11.20 5.49
N ALA A 227 -8.78 -12.40 5.31
CA ALA A 227 -9.47 -12.75 4.08
C ALA A 227 -10.78 -11.96 3.98
N ALA A 228 -10.97 -11.28 2.86
CA ALA A 228 -12.18 -10.55 2.52
C ALA A 228 -12.71 -11.02 1.16
N TRP A 229 -13.97 -10.73 0.90
CA TRP A 229 -14.66 -11.05 -0.35
C TRP A 229 -15.30 -9.79 -0.90
N ASP A 230 -15.30 -9.67 -2.22
CA ASP A 230 -15.99 -8.58 -2.90
C ASP A 230 -17.48 -8.63 -2.55
N CYS A 231 -18.08 -7.45 -2.39
CA CYS A 231 -19.53 -7.38 -2.24
C CYS A 231 -20.19 -7.90 -3.51
N LYS A 232 -21.29 -8.64 -3.33
CA LYS A 232 -22.14 -8.99 -4.46
C LYS A 232 -22.93 -7.75 -4.86
N ASP A 233 -22.84 -7.37 -6.13
CA ASP A 233 -23.67 -6.33 -6.73
C ASP A 233 -25.17 -6.66 -6.64
#